data_AF-A0A9X3PU42-F1
#
_entry.id   AF-A0A9X3PU42-F1
#
_cell.length_a   1.000
_cell.length_b   1.000
_cell.length_c   1.000
_cell.angle_alpha   90.00
_cell.angle_beta   90.00
_cell.angle_gamma   90.00
#
_symmetry.space_group_name_H-M   'P 1'
#
loop_
_entity.id
_entity.type
_entity.pdbx_description
1 polymer ?
#
loop_
_entity_poly.entity_id
_entity_poly.type
_entity_poly.pdbx_seq_one_letter_code
_entity_poly.pdbx_strand_id
1 'polypeptide(L)'
;QYAVEEAVAAGIEDIIIITGRGKRAIEDHFDRSFELEETLKGNGKGRLIKDLRRISELAKFCYIRQPEALGLGHAVLCAQHLIGNEPFAVILGDEIIDASVPALGQLMQVYAEGYGAVVGVQKVRMADVSHYGIIA
;
A
#
# COMPACT_ATOMS: atom_id res chain seq x y z
N GLN A 1 6.99 -1.22 0.76
CA GLN A 1 7.07 -2.56 0.14
C GLN A 1 6.15 -3.55 0.85
N TYR A 2 6.32 -3.82 2.16
CA TYR A 2 5.49 -4.78 2.90
C TYR A 2 3.98 -4.58 2.74
N ALA A 3 3.46 -3.35 2.89
CA ALA A 3 2.05 -3.06 2.68
C ALA A 3 1.55 -3.40 1.25
N VAL A 4 2.41 -3.23 0.23
CA VAL A 4 2.08 -3.59 -1.16
C VAL A 4 2.12 -5.10 -1.34
N GLU A 5 3.11 -5.78 -0.75
CA GLU A 5 3.19 -7.25 -0.78
C GLU A 5 1.98 -7.89 -0.07
N GLU A 6 1.53 -7.32 1.05
CA GLU A 6 0.30 -7.74 1.73
C GLU A 6 -0.93 -7.55 0.82
N ALA A 7 -1.06 -6.37 0.19
CA ALA A 7 -2.17 -6.07 -0.70
C ALA A 7 -2.24 -7.05 -1.88
N VAL A 8 -1.09 -7.31 -2.52
CA VAL A 8 -0.97 -8.26 -3.63
C VAL A 8 -1.27 -9.69 -3.16
N ALA A 9 -0.80 -10.08 -1.98
CA ALA A 9 -1.11 -11.38 -1.39
C ALA A 9 -2.62 -11.53 -1.05
N ALA A 10 -3.33 -10.42 -0.81
CA ALA A 10 -4.78 -10.38 -0.64
C ALA A 10 -5.55 -10.36 -1.98
N GLY A 11 -4.86 -10.29 -3.12
CA GLY A 11 -5.45 -10.30 -4.46
C GLY A 11 -5.69 -8.92 -5.08
N ILE A 12 -5.10 -7.85 -4.53
CA ILE A 12 -5.16 -6.51 -5.13
C ILE A 12 -4.18 -6.42 -6.31
N GLU A 13 -4.68 -6.00 -7.48
CA GLU A 13 -3.87 -5.82 -8.69
C GLU A 13 -3.46 -4.37 -8.96
N ASP A 14 -4.30 -3.41 -8.56
CA ASP A 14 -4.12 -1.99 -8.81
C ASP A 14 -3.82 -1.26 -7.50
N ILE A 15 -2.66 -0.60 -7.43
CA ILE A 15 -2.16 0.09 -6.25
C ILE A 15 -2.06 1.59 -6.54
N ILE A 16 -2.85 2.38 -5.83
CA ILE A 16 -2.82 3.85 -5.89
C ILE A 16 -1.97 4.38 -4.73
N ILE A 17 -0.80 4.93 -5.05
CA ILE A 17 0.08 5.57 -4.07
C ILE A 17 -0.21 7.06 -4.06
N ILE A 18 -0.79 7.54 -2.97
CA ILE A 18 -0.96 8.97 -2.71
C ILE A 18 0.34 9.49 -2.08
N THR A 19 1.02 10.38 -2.77
CA THR A 19 2.36 10.85 -2.46
C THR A 19 2.39 12.37 -2.24
N GLY A 20 3.31 12.84 -1.39
CA GLY A 20 3.52 14.26 -1.08
C GLY A 20 4.78 14.83 -1.74
N ARG A 21 5.15 16.06 -1.38
CA ARG A 21 6.44 16.65 -1.80
C ARG A 21 7.61 15.87 -1.21
N GLY A 22 8.69 15.70 -1.99
CA GLY A 22 9.93 15.05 -1.52
C GLY A 22 9.86 13.52 -1.39
N LYS A 23 8.81 12.87 -1.91
CA LYS A 23 8.59 11.42 -1.80
C LYS A 23 8.85 10.65 -3.11
N ARG A 24 9.66 11.22 -4.02
CA ARG A 24 10.00 10.59 -5.30
C ARG A 24 10.62 9.20 -5.15
N ALA A 25 11.39 8.98 -4.10
CA ALA A 25 11.99 7.67 -3.83
C ALA A 25 10.95 6.54 -3.68
N ILE A 26 9.70 6.83 -3.32
CA ILE A 26 8.63 5.82 -3.28
C ILE A 26 8.23 5.43 -4.71
N GLU A 27 8.06 6.41 -5.59
CA GLU A 27 7.78 6.19 -7.01
C GLU A 27 8.91 5.40 -7.67
N ASP A 28 10.16 5.84 -7.46
CA ASP A 28 11.35 5.20 -8.02
C ASP A 28 11.56 3.75 -7.51
N HIS A 29 11.09 3.42 -6.30
CA HIS A 29 11.23 2.08 -5.71
C HIS A 29 10.36 1.04 -6.41
N PHE A 30 9.17 1.43 -6.88
CA PHE A 30 8.23 0.55 -7.58
C PHE A 30 8.28 0.71 -9.11
N ASP A 31 9.11 1.62 -9.61
CA ASP A 31 9.40 1.76 -11.04
C ASP A 31 10.67 0.98 -11.44
N ARG A 32 10.81 0.75 -12.73
CA ARG A 32 11.95 0.02 -13.29
C ARG A 32 13.15 0.95 -13.47
N SER A 33 14.22 0.70 -12.72
CA SER A 33 15.49 1.44 -12.88
C SER A 33 16.42 0.80 -13.93
N PHE A 34 16.35 1.30 -15.17
CA PHE A 34 17.18 0.80 -16.27
C PHE A 34 18.69 0.97 -16.01
N GLU A 35 19.12 2.13 -15.53
CA GLU A 35 20.54 2.41 -15.25
C GLU A 35 21.12 1.48 -14.19
N LEU A 36 20.34 1.21 -13.13
CA LEU A 36 20.74 0.27 -12.08
C LEU A 36 20.81 -1.17 -12.60
N GLU A 37 19.84 -1.59 -13.42
CA GLU A 37 19.87 -2.91 -14.07
C GLU A 37 21.13 -3.09 -14.92
N GLU A 38 21.46 -2.13 -15.78
CA GLU A 38 22.67 -2.21 -16.63
C GLU A 38 23.95 -2.25 -15.81
N THR A 39 24.04 -1.44 -14.75
CA THR A 39 25.18 -1.44 -13.82
C THR A 39 25.34 -2.80 -13.13
N LEU A 40 24.24 -3.44 -12.72
CA LEU A 40 24.27 -4.75 -12.09
C LEU A 40 24.60 -5.87 -13.08
N LYS A 41 24.18 -5.75 -14.35
CA LYS A 41 24.52 -6.70 -15.42
C LYS A 41 26.02 -6.71 -15.66
N GLY A 42 26.65 -5.55 -15.77
CA GLY A 42 28.11 -5.42 -15.94
C GLY A 42 28.91 -6.06 -14.80
N ASN A 43 28.30 -6.17 -13.61
CA ASN A 43 28.89 -6.77 -12.41
C ASN A 43 28.50 -8.25 -12.19
N GLY A 44 27.79 -8.88 -13.13
CA GLY A 44 27.35 -10.28 -13.01
C GLY A 44 26.29 -10.55 -11.93
N LYS A 45 25.62 -9.51 -11.43
CA LYS A 45 24.68 -9.58 -10.29
C LYS A 45 23.25 -9.96 -10.73
N GLY A 46 23.12 -11.05 -11.50
CA GLY A 46 21.85 -11.50 -12.10
C GLY A 46 20.69 -11.70 -11.12
N ARG A 47 20.97 -12.18 -9.91
CA ARG A 47 19.95 -12.37 -8.86
C ARG A 47 19.29 -11.06 -8.43
N LEU A 48 20.10 -10.02 -8.19
CA LEU A 48 19.60 -8.70 -7.75
C LEU A 48 18.73 -8.03 -8.82
N ILE A 49 19.04 -8.25 -10.10
CA ILE A 49 18.21 -7.75 -11.20
C ILE A 49 16.82 -8.40 -11.18
N LYS A 50 16.74 -9.71 -10.93
CA LYS A 50 15.46 -10.42 -10.81
C LYS A 50 14.65 -9.89 -9.63
N ASP A 51 15.32 -9.66 -8.49
CA ASP A 51 14.66 -9.14 -7.29
C ASP A 51 14.11 -7.73 -7.53
N LEU A 52 14.85 -6.86 -8.21
CA LEU A 52 14.39 -5.51 -8.59
C LEU A 52 13.18 -5.54 -9.53
N ARG A 53 13.24 -6.35 -10.60
CA ARG A 53 12.11 -6.48 -11.54
C ARG A 53 10.86 -7.01 -10.87
N ARG A 54 11.02 -7.95 -9.94
CA ARG A 54 9.91 -8.49 -9.16
C ARG A 54 9.14 -7.40 -8.44
N ILE A 55 9.81 -6.36 -7.91
CA ILE A 55 9.17 -5.26 -7.19
C ILE A 55 8.30 -4.42 -8.14
N SER A 56 8.80 -4.06 -9.31
CA SER A 56 8.03 -3.30 -10.31
C SER A 56 6.89 -4.08 -10.94
N GLU A 57 6.99 -5.42 -10.92
CA GLU A 57 5.98 -6.34 -11.48
C GLU A 57 4.96 -6.81 -10.44
N LEU A 58 5.03 -6.32 -9.18
CA LEU A 58 4.11 -6.73 -8.11
C LEU A 58 2.65 -6.38 -8.42
N ALA A 59 2.40 -5.20 -8.99
CA ALA A 59 1.07 -4.64 -9.21
C ALA A 59 1.13 -3.56 -10.30
N LYS A 60 -0.03 -3.07 -10.72
CA LYS A 60 -0.16 -1.85 -11.53
C LYS A 60 -0.16 -0.65 -10.61
N PHE A 61 0.84 0.22 -10.72
CA PHE A 61 0.98 1.38 -9.85
C PHE A 61 0.43 2.65 -10.50
N CYS A 62 -0.42 3.36 -9.76
CA CYS A 62 -0.85 4.72 -10.06
C CYS A 62 -0.37 5.67 -8.96
N TYR A 63 0.00 6.90 -9.33
CA TYR A 63 0.51 7.88 -8.39
C TYR A 63 -0.33 9.15 -8.42
N ILE A 64 -0.76 9.60 -7.24
CA ILE A 64 -1.51 10.85 -7.08
C ILE A 64 -0.77 11.75 -6.11
N ARG A 65 -0.68 13.03 -6.43
CA ARG A 65 -0.12 14.01 -5.50
C ARG A 65 -1.19 14.50 -4.53
N GLN A 66 -0.92 14.42 -3.24
CA GLN A 66 -1.65 15.20 -2.24
C GLN A 66 -1.02 16.62 -2.21
N PRO A 67 -1.73 17.67 -2.66
CA PRO A 67 -1.14 19.00 -2.80
C PRO A 67 -0.80 19.64 -1.45
N GLU A 68 -1.65 19.40 -0.45
CA GLU A 68 -1.56 19.91 0.91
C GLU A 68 -1.81 18.79 1.92
N ALA A 69 -1.04 18.77 3.01
CA ALA A 69 -1.11 17.76 4.06
C ALA A 69 -2.31 17.98 5.00
N LEU A 70 -3.52 17.89 4.47
CA LEU A 70 -4.79 18.09 5.19
C LEU A 70 -5.33 16.80 5.85
N GLY A 71 -4.47 15.79 6.01
CA GLY A 71 -4.80 14.52 6.65
C GLY A 71 -5.29 13.42 5.71
N LEU A 72 -5.61 12.27 6.30
CA LEU A 72 -5.95 11.02 5.59
C LEU A 72 -7.22 11.14 4.74
N GLY A 73 -8.27 11.75 5.28
CA GLY A 73 -9.53 11.92 4.53
C GLY A 73 -9.34 12.71 3.24
N HIS A 74 -8.54 13.78 3.29
CA HIS A 74 -8.16 14.53 2.09
C HIS A 74 -7.31 13.69 1.12
N ALA A 75 -6.41 12.84 1.63
CA ALA A 75 -5.61 11.95 0.79
C ALA A 75 -6.51 10.97 0.01
N VAL A 76 -7.45 10.31 0.69
CA VAL A 76 -8.43 9.40 0.06
C VAL A 76 -9.28 10.15 -0.97
N LEU A 77 -9.73 11.37 -0.64
CA LEU A 77 -10.50 12.20 -1.57
C LEU A 77 -9.70 12.54 -2.84
N CYS A 78 -8.39 12.77 -2.75
CA CYS A 78 -7.54 13.01 -3.94
C CYS A 78 -7.59 11.83 -4.93
N ALA A 79 -7.84 10.60 -4.45
CA ALA A 79 -7.94 9.40 -5.27
C ALA A 79 -9.32 9.10 -5.85
N GLN A 80 -10.35 9.85 -5.44
CA GLN A 80 -11.75 9.60 -5.83
C GLN A 80 -11.94 9.44 -7.34
N HIS A 81 -11.28 10.29 -8.15
CA HIS A 81 -11.43 10.28 -9.61
C HIS A 81 -10.80 9.06 -10.29
N LEU A 82 -9.84 8.37 -9.64
CA LEU A 82 -9.27 7.12 -10.16
C LEU A 82 -10.07 5.90 -9.71
N ILE A 83 -10.63 5.93 -8.49
CA ILE A 83 -11.40 4.81 -7.92
C ILE A 83 -12.81 4.74 -8.52
N GLY A 84 -13.45 5.89 -8.75
CA GLY A 84 -14.83 5.94 -9.21
C GLY A 84 -15.82 5.41 -8.16
N ASN A 85 -16.67 4.46 -8.55
CA ASN A 85 -17.72 3.86 -7.70
C ASN A 85 -17.41 2.42 -7.30
N GLU A 86 -16.14 2.02 -7.32
CA GLU A 86 -15.71 0.68 -6.90
C GLU A 86 -15.37 0.63 -5.40
N PRO A 87 -15.57 -0.52 -4.73
CA PRO A 87 -15.03 -0.71 -3.38
C PRO A 87 -13.50 -0.68 -3.42
N PHE A 88 -12.89 -0.11 -2.40
CA PHE A 88 -11.44 0.03 -2.32
C PHE A 88 -10.94 -0.23 -0.90
N ALA A 89 -9.68 -0.63 -0.80
CA ALA A 89 -8.96 -0.75 0.46
C ALA A 89 -8.14 0.51 0.72
N VAL A 90 -7.99 0.86 2.01
CA VAL A 90 -7.05 1.89 2.45
C VAL A 90 -6.03 1.22 3.37
N ILE A 91 -4.75 1.35 3.04
CA ILE A 91 -3.64 0.81 3.82
C ILE A 91 -2.73 1.96 4.21
N LEU A 92 -2.38 2.04 5.49
CA LEU A 92 -1.42 3.02 6.00
C LEU A 92 -0.01 2.48 5.83
N GLY A 93 0.85 3.23 5.12
CA GLY A 93 2.19 2.75 4.75
C GLY A 93 3.17 2.62 5.92
N ASP A 94 2.82 3.14 7.09
CA ASP A 94 3.55 3.06 8.35
C ASP A 94 3.12 1.89 9.24
N GLU A 95 2.04 1.19 8.90
CA GLU A 95 1.61 -0.03 9.59
C GLU A 95 2.11 -1.27 8.83
N ILE A 96 2.86 -2.11 9.55
CA ILE A 96 3.31 -3.42 9.04
C ILE A 96 2.58 -4.48 9.84
N ILE A 97 1.76 -5.28 9.16
CA ILE A 97 1.03 -6.38 9.76
C ILE A 97 1.73 -7.68 9.39
N ASP A 98 2.27 -8.36 10.41
CA ASP A 98 2.88 -9.68 10.25
C ASP A 98 1.86 -10.76 10.61
N ALA A 99 1.29 -11.39 9.60
CA ALA A 99 0.29 -12.43 9.75
C ALA A 99 0.44 -13.51 8.65
N SER A 100 0.12 -14.75 9.01
CA SER A 100 0.14 -15.88 8.06
C SER A 100 -0.92 -15.77 6.97
N VAL A 101 -2.06 -15.18 7.30
CA VAL A 101 -3.11 -14.78 6.36
C VAL A 101 -3.08 -13.25 6.27
N PRO A 102 -2.98 -12.64 5.07
CA PRO A 102 -2.98 -11.19 4.92
C PRO A 102 -4.17 -10.56 5.65
N ALA A 103 -3.92 -9.53 6.47
CA ALA A 103 -4.99 -8.91 7.25
C ALA A 103 -6.01 -8.24 6.31
N LEU A 104 -5.54 -7.60 5.24
CA LEU A 104 -6.42 -7.10 4.20
C LEU A 104 -7.33 -8.20 3.61
N GLY A 105 -6.78 -9.38 3.34
CA GLY A 105 -7.55 -10.51 2.80
C GLY A 105 -8.66 -10.96 3.76
N GLN A 106 -8.41 -10.93 5.07
CA GLN A 106 -9.43 -11.22 6.09
C GLN A 106 -10.53 -10.14 6.08
N LEU A 107 -10.17 -8.86 5.96
CA LEU A 107 -11.15 -7.76 5.88
C LEU A 107 -11.99 -7.87 4.59
N MET A 108 -11.39 -8.24 3.46
CA MET A 108 -12.08 -8.45 2.19
C MET A 108 -13.08 -9.62 2.26
N GLN A 109 -12.76 -10.69 2.99
CA GLN A 109 -13.69 -11.79 3.23
C GLN A 109 -14.92 -11.32 4.01
N VAL A 110 -14.71 -10.54 5.09
CA VAL A 110 -15.83 -9.96 5.87
C VAL A 110 -16.65 -8.99 5.01
N TYR A 111 -15.99 -8.18 4.17
CA TYR A 111 -16.68 -7.27 3.25
C TYR A 111 -17.60 -8.03 2.28
N ALA A 112 -17.13 -9.18 1.77
CA ALA A 112 -17.89 -10.02 0.84
C ALA A 112 -19.16 -10.64 1.47
N GLU A 113 -19.24 -10.74 2.79
CA GLU A 113 -20.45 -11.20 3.52
C GLU A 113 -21.58 -10.15 3.53
N GLY A 114 -21.31 -8.91 3.07
CA GLY A 114 -22.33 -7.89 2.86
C GLY A 114 -22.56 -6.94 4.04
N TYR A 115 -21.63 -6.85 4.99
CA TYR A 115 -21.74 -5.99 6.17
C TYR A 115 -21.45 -4.50 5.92
N GLY A 116 -21.14 -4.11 4.69
CA GLY A 116 -20.76 -2.73 4.34
C GLY A 116 -19.29 -2.47 4.63
N ALA A 117 -18.94 -1.23 5.00
CA ALA A 117 -17.55 -0.85 5.24
C ALA A 117 -16.95 -1.62 6.43
N VAL A 118 -15.76 -2.18 6.24
CA VAL A 118 -15.04 -2.96 7.26
C VAL A 118 -13.81 -2.19 7.72
N VAL A 119 -13.60 -2.14 9.04
CA VAL A 119 -12.45 -1.48 9.66
C VAL A 119 -11.68 -2.50 10.50
N GLY A 120 -10.39 -2.64 10.24
CA GLY A 120 -9.49 -3.45 11.07
C GLY A 120 -9.25 -2.77 12.41
N VAL A 121 -9.35 -3.54 13.50
CA VAL A 121 -9.10 -3.05 14.86
C VAL A 121 -8.24 -4.04 15.65
N GLN A 122 -7.50 -3.51 16.62
CA GLN A 122 -6.71 -4.31 17.56
C GLN A 122 -7.02 -3.92 19.00
N LYS A 123 -6.93 -4.89 19.92
CA LYS A 123 -7.02 -4.61 21.34
C LYS A 123 -5.72 -3.97 21.82
N VAL A 124 -5.83 -2.85 22.51
CA VAL A 124 -4.70 -2.15 23.13
C VAL A 124 -4.84 -2.13 24.65
N ARG A 125 -3.74 -1.88 25.36
CA ARG A 125 -3.79 -1.71 26.81
C ARG A 125 -4.51 -0.40 27.13
N MET A 126 -5.24 -0.34 28.25
CA MET A 126 -5.97 0.86 28.65
C MET A 126 -5.10 2.12 28.73
N ALA A 127 -3.82 1.99 29.07
CA ALA A 127 -2.89 3.11 29.14
C ALA A 127 -2.50 3.68 27.76
N ASP A 128 -2.67 2.91 26.68
CA ASP A 128 -2.28 3.31 25.32
C ASP A 128 -3.48 3.85 24.50
N VAL A 129 -4.71 3.78 25.04
CA VAL A 129 -5.97 4.13 24.36
C VAL A 129 -5.95 5.54 23.76
N SER A 130 -5.31 6.51 24.44
CA SER A 130 -5.24 7.90 23.97
C SER A 130 -4.42 8.10 22.68
N HIS A 131 -3.69 7.09 22.23
CA HIS A 131 -2.92 7.15 20.98
C HIS A 131 -3.72 6.71 19.75
N TYR A 132 -4.94 6.20 19.93
CA TYR A 132 -5.72 5.55 18.88
C TYR A 132 -7.13 6.13 18.74
N GLY A 133 -7.73 5.95 17.56
CA GLY A 133 -9.17 6.08 17.39
C GLY A 133 -9.89 4.88 18.01
N ILE A 134 -10.96 5.12 18.77
CA ILE A 134 -11.70 4.09 19.50
C ILE A 134 -13.08 3.92 18.89
N ILE A 135 -13.46 2.67 18.62
CA ILE A 135 -14.81 2.29 18.19
C ILE A 135 -15.69 2.04 19.43
N ALA A 136 -16.98 2.37 19.33
CA ALA A 136 -17.98 2.26 20.39
C ALA A 136 -19.07 1.24 20.05
#